data_AF-A0A6A7AUM2-F1
#
_entry.id   AF-A0A6A7AUM2-F1
#
_cell.length_a   1.000
_cell.length_b   1.000
_cell.length_c   1.000
_cell.angle_alpha   90.00
_cell.angle_beta   90.00
_cell.angle_gamma   90.00
#
_symmetry.space_group_name_H-M   'P 1'
#
loop_
_entity.id
_entity.type
_entity.pdbx_description
1 polymer ?
#
loop_
_entity_poly.entity_id
_entity_poly.type
_entity_poly.pdbx_seq_one_letter_code
_entity_poly.pdbx_strand_id
1 'polypeptide(L)'
;MGALRSSDNLSQDHVWQSAHLVRKAPGVSKAFHALSRLPSMWATKSFNFLTDVRKCFCDEEVQNYIWAIVHQWEEITLQWDDRVVPCINVKSIDSLQSRAPHFSEHDQDFIERQFQQSQIFPQLEDPALREKVETAIRRQGPILTLSNVLPRVTENHLCRKFEGYFDYKHV
;
A
#
# COMPACT_ATOMS: atom_id res chain seq x y z
N MET A 1 29.11 -28.00 22.02
CA MET A 1 27.76 -28.28 21.46
C MET A 1 26.76 -28.08 22.59
N GLY A 2 25.68 -27.30 22.53
CA GLY A 2 25.14 -26.35 21.57
C GLY A 2 23.89 -25.78 22.26
N ALA A 3 23.68 -24.46 22.21
CA ALA A 3 22.47 -23.82 22.73
C ALA A 3 22.30 -22.42 22.14
N LEU A 4 21.98 -22.35 20.84
CA LEU A 4 21.55 -21.12 20.15
C LEU A 4 20.44 -21.48 19.16
N ARG A 5 19.24 -21.82 19.66
CA ARG A 5 18.06 -22.07 18.80
C ARG A 5 16.70 -21.69 19.43
N SER A 6 16.65 -20.86 20.47
CA SER A 6 15.38 -20.60 21.18
C SER A 6 14.72 -19.25 20.89
N SER A 7 15.42 -18.27 20.32
CA SER A 7 14.84 -16.92 20.11
C SER A 7 14.08 -16.77 18.80
N ASP A 8 14.41 -17.55 17.77
CA ASP A 8 13.78 -17.43 16.44
C ASP A 8 12.41 -18.12 16.36
N ASN A 9 12.20 -19.19 17.13
CA ASN A 9 10.96 -19.98 17.09
C ASN A 9 9.75 -19.23 17.66
N LEU A 10 9.93 -18.45 18.75
CA LEU A 10 8.86 -17.63 19.34
C LEU A 10 8.41 -16.50 18.42
N SER A 11 9.33 -15.95 17.63
CA SER A 11 9.01 -14.93 16.63
C SER A 11 8.22 -15.50 15.46
N GLN A 12 8.47 -16.75 15.06
CA GLN A 12 7.76 -17.38 13.95
C GLN A 12 6.37 -17.85 14.35
N ASP A 13 6.19 -18.40 15.56
CA ASP A 13 4.89 -18.90 16.02
C ASP A 13 3.81 -17.81 16.05
N HIS A 14 4.15 -16.61 16.52
CA HIS A 14 3.24 -15.47 16.52
C HIS A 14 2.90 -14.98 15.10
N VAL A 15 3.87 -15.01 14.18
CA VAL A 15 3.64 -14.69 12.76
C VAL A 15 2.69 -15.71 12.11
N TRP A 16 2.89 -17.00 12.37
CA TRP A 16 2.02 -18.07 11.88
C TRP A 16 0.61 -17.98 12.45
N GLN A 17 0.47 -17.66 13.74
CA GLN A 17 -0.83 -17.42 14.37
C GLN A 17 -1.54 -16.21 13.75
N SER A 18 -0.84 -15.09 13.55
CA SER A 18 -1.40 -13.92 12.88
C SER A 18 -1.83 -14.21 11.45
N ALA A 19 -0.99 -14.90 10.66
CA ALA A 19 -1.33 -15.33 9.31
C ALA A 19 -2.57 -16.25 9.29
N HIS A 20 -2.67 -17.18 10.24
CA HIS A 20 -3.81 -18.07 10.38
C HIS A 20 -5.10 -17.33 10.77
N LEU A 21 -5.00 -16.34 11.65
CA LEU A 21 -6.14 -15.50 12.01
C LEU A 21 -6.56 -14.59 10.84
N VAL A 22 -5.63 -14.09 10.02
CA VAL A 22 -5.94 -13.32 8.79
C VAL A 22 -6.64 -14.22 7.78
N ARG A 23 -6.14 -15.45 7.60
CA ARG A 23 -6.76 -16.45 6.72
C ARG A 23 -8.21 -16.77 7.13
N LYS A 24 -8.52 -16.70 8.43
CA LYS A 24 -9.87 -16.96 8.95
C LYS A 24 -10.85 -15.79 8.78
N ALA A 25 -10.37 -14.59 8.45
CA ALA A 25 -11.20 -13.43 8.10
C ALA A 25 -11.35 -13.38 6.56
N PRO A 26 -12.44 -13.93 5.99
CA PRO A 26 -12.54 -14.18 4.55
C PRO A 26 -12.37 -12.91 3.69
N GLY A 27 -12.85 -11.75 4.15
CA GLY A 27 -12.71 -10.49 3.42
C GLY A 27 -11.29 -9.91 3.45
N VAL A 28 -10.58 -10.03 4.57
CA VAL A 28 -9.19 -9.58 4.73
C VAL A 28 -8.24 -10.44 3.89
N SER A 29 -8.41 -11.76 3.91
CA SER A 29 -7.61 -12.68 3.09
C SER A 29 -7.77 -12.40 1.59
N LYS A 30 -8.99 -12.08 1.13
CA LYS A 30 -9.25 -11.75 -0.28
C LYS A 30 -8.58 -10.43 -0.68
N ALA A 31 -8.67 -9.42 0.17
CA ALA A 31 -8.07 -8.12 -0.07
C ALA A 31 -6.53 -8.22 -0.18
N PHE A 32 -5.88 -8.95 0.72
CA PHE A 32 -4.43 -9.18 0.65
C PHE A 32 -4.02 -10.02 -0.56
N HIS A 33 -4.84 -10.98 -0.98
CA HIS A 33 -4.57 -11.74 -2.19
C HIS A 33 -4.57 -10.84 -3.44
N ALA A 34 -5.53 -9.92 -3.55
CA ALA A 34 -5.52 -8.93 -4.63
C ALA A 34 -4.26 -8.05 -4.57
N LEU A 35 -3.85 -7.63 -3.37
CA LEU A 35 -2.65 -6.83 -3.17
C LEU A 35 -1.32 -7.56 -3.48
N SER A 36 -1.31 -8.89 -3.45
CA SER A 36 -0.11 -9.68 -3.80
C SER A 36 0.31 -9.53 -5.27
N ARG A 37 -0.55 -8.97 -6.12
CA ARG A 37 -0.21 -8.58 -7.50
C ARG A 37 0.84 -7.47 -7.58
N LEU A 38 1.15 -6.81 -6.46
CA LEU A 38 2.18 -5.76 -6.35
C LEU A 38 3.30 -6.16 -5.38
N PRO A 39 4.22 -7.06 -5.78
CA PRO A 39 5.31 -7.49 -4.90
C PRO A 39 6.13 -6.35 -4.32
N SER A 40 6.37 -5.30 -5.12
CA SER A 40 7.12 -4.11 -4.70
C SER A 40 6.52 -3.38 -3.50
N MET A 41 5.19 -3.48 -3.28
CA MET A 41 4.53 -2.86 -2.13
C MET A 41 4.78 -3.61 -0.82
N TRP A 42 5.21 -4.88 -0.90
CA TRP A 42 5.56 -5.71 0.24
C TRP A 42 7.05 -5.64 0.60
N ALA A 43 7.89 -5.14 -0.31
CA ALA A 43 9.34 -5.15 -0.15
C ALA A 43 9.84 -4.40 1.09
N THR A 44 9.09 -3.42 1.59
CA THR A 44 9.44 -2.62 2.78
C THR A 44 8.68 -3.03 4.04
N LYS A 45 7.90 -4.13 4.00
CA LYS A 45 7.07 -4.58 5.13
C LYS A 45 7.50 -5.95 5.64
N SER A 46 7.66 -6.02 6.96
CA SER A 46 7.81 -7.30 7.66
C SER A 46 6.43 -7.95 7.84
N PHE A 47 6.38 -9.28 7.98
CA PHE A 47 5.14 -9.98 8.31
C PHE A 47 4.47 -9.47 9.60
N ASN A 48 5.24 -8.89 10.52
CA ASN A 48 4.73 -8.31 11.76
C ASN A 48 3.77 -7.14 11.51
N PHE A 49 3.91 -6.45 10.36
CA PHE A 49 2.98 -5.42 9.92
C PHE A 49 1.52 -5.89 9.92
N LEU A 50 1.25 -7.10 9.44
CA LEU A 50 -0.11 -7.67 9.44
C LEU A 50 -0.68 -7.83 10.86
N THR A 51 0.20 -8.09 11.82
CA THR A 51 -0.19 -8.19 13.22
C THR A 51 -0.46 -6.81 13.82
N ASP A 52 0.36 -5.82 13.49
CA ASP A 52 0.21 -4.45 14.00
C ASP A 52 -1.07 -3.81 13.45
N VAL A 53 -1.37 -4.00 12.16
CA VAL A 53 -2.62 -3.54 11.53
C VAL A 53 -3.86 -4.13 12.23
N ARG A 54 -3.85 -5.44 12.55
CA ARG A 54 -4.94 -6.08 13.29
C ARG A 54 -5.12 -5.56 14.72
N LYS A 55 -4.05 -5.08 15.35
CA LYS A 55 -4.14 -4.53 16.71
C LYS A 55 -4.74 -3.13 16.75
N CYS A 56 -4.62 -2.38 15.64
CA CYS A 56 -5.03 -0.99 15.56
C CYS A 56 -6.45 -0.76 15.03
N PHE A 57 -7.05 -1.76 14.37
CA PHE A 57 -8.32 -1.61 13.63
C PHE A 57 -9.23 -2.82 13.85
N CYS A 58 -10.53 -2.64 13.68
CA CYS A 58 -11.43 -3.78 13.55
C CYS A 58 -11.27 -4.45 12.17
N ASP A 59 -11.64 -5.72 12.03
CA ASP A 59 -11.45 -6.48 10.77
C ASP A 59 -12.10 -5.80 9.54
N GLU A 60 -13.21 -5.10 9.74
CA GLU A 60 -13.93 -4.36 8.69
C GLU A 60 -13.15 -3.13 8.22
N GLU A 61 -12.57 -2.34 9.14
CA GLU A 61 -11.74 -1.19 8.82
C GLU A 61 -10.47 -1.61 8.07
N VAL A 62 -9.80 -2.67 8.54
CA VAL A 62 -8.63 -3.25 7.86
C VAL A 62 -9.00 -3.66 6.44
N GLN A 63 -10.11 -4.36 6.29
CA GLN A 63 -10.58 -4.81 4.98
C GLN A 63 -10.87 -3.62 4.05
N ASN A 64 -11.62 -2.62 4.51
CA ASN A 64 -11.97 -1.43 3.73
C ASN A 64 -10.71 -0.68 3.30
N TYR A 65 -9.73 -0.55 4.19
CA TYR A 65 -8.47 0.11 3.88
C TYR A 65 -7.67 -0.64 2.81
N ILE A 66 -7.52 -1.96 2.94
CA ILE A 66 -6.77 -2.75 1.95
C ILE A 66 -7.48 -2.68 0.60
N TRP A 67 -8.82 -2.74 0.57
CA TRP A 67 -9.57 -2.56 -0.68
C TRP A 67 -9.38 -1.18 -1.29
N ALA A 68 -9.30 -0.12 -0.48
CA ALA A 68 -8.98 1.22 -0.98
C ALA A 68 -7.61 1.26 -1.68
N ILE A 69 -6.58 0.62 -1.09
CA ILE A 69 -5.27 0.46 -1.75
C ILE A 69 -5.44 -0.33 -3.06
N VAL A 70 -6.10 -1.49 -3.01
CA VAL A 70 -6.28 -2.36 -4.18
C VAL A 70 -6.94 -1.61 -5.34
N HIS A 71 -8.05 -0.92 -5.10
CA HIS A 71 -8.78 -0.20 -6.15
C HIS A 71 -7.99 0.98 -6.72
N GLN A 72 -7.29 1.73 -5.87
CA GLN A 72 -6.46 2.82 -6.34
C GLN A 72 -5.33 2.30 -7.23
N TRP A 73 -4.65 1.24 -6.81
CA TRP A 73 -3.56 0.68 -7.61
C TRP A 73 -4.04 -0.08 -8.83
N GLU A 74 -5.24 -0.65 -8.81
CA GLU A 74 -5.92 -1.18 -9.99
C GLU A 74 -6.12 -0.06 -11.04
N GLU A 75 -6.55 1.13 -10.63
CA GLU A 75 -6.67 2.28 -11.53
C GLU A 75 -5.30 2.74 -12.05
N ILE A 76 -4.32 2.95 -11.16
CA ILE A 76 -2.96 3.38 -11.54
C ILE A 76 -2.31 2.39 -12.51
N THR A 77 -2.53 1.09 -12.32
CA THR A 77 -2.01 0.02 -13.19
C THR A 77 -2.85 -0.24 -14.43
N LEU A 78 -3.83 0.62 -14.72
CA LEU A 78 -4.73 0.49 -15.87
C LEU A 78 -5.45 -0.86 -15.90
N GLN A 79 -6.07 -1.24 -14.78
CA GLN A 79 -6.75 -2.51 -14.55
C GLN A 79 -5.78 -3.70 -14.51
N TRP A 80 -4.66 -3.54 -13.82
CA TRP A 80 -3.62 -4.57 -13.70
C TRP A 80 -3.03 -5.00 -15.05
N ASP A 81 -2.78 -4.05 -15.97
CA ASP A 81 -2.19 -4.33 -17.27
C ASP A 81 -0.83 -5.04 -17.10
N ASP A 82 -0.67 -6.19 -17.76
CA ASP A 82 0.51 -7.07 -17.65
C ASP A 82 1.81 -6.40 -18.13
N ARG A 83 1.72 -5.27 -18.82
CA ARG A 83 2.87 -4.45 -19.23
C ARG A 83 3.22 -3.37 -18.21
N VAL A 84 2.28 -2.97 -17.35
CA VAL A 84 2.47 -1.90 -16.36
C VAL A 84 2.88 -2.48 -15.01
N VAL A 85 2.20 -3.53 -14.54
CA VAL A 85 2.44 -4.14 -13.23
C VAL A 85 3.92 -4.53 -13.00
N PRO A 86 4.62 -5.15 -13.96
CA PRO A 86 6.04 -5.51 -13.78
C PRO A 86 6.98 -4.31 -13.64
N CYS A 87 6.59 -3.13 -14.15
CA CYS A 87 7.40 -1.92 -14.11
C CYS A 87 7.35 -1.19 -12.75
N ILE A 88 6.45 -1.62 -11.85
CA ILE A 88 6.31 -1.05 -10.52
C ILE A 88 7.47 -1.49 -9.64
N ASN A 89 8.22 -0.52 -9.13
CA ASN A 89 9.33 -0.73 -8.22
C ASN A 89 9.15 0.07 -6.92
N VAL A 90 9.91 -0.33 -5.91
CA VAL A 90 9.84 0.23 -4.55
C VAL A 90 10.07 1.74 -4.53
N LYS A 91 11.06 2.25 -5.27
CA LYS A 91 11.37 3.69 -5.30
C LYS A 91 10.21 4.52 -5.86
N SER A 92 9.51 4.00 -6.87
CA SER A 92 8.32 4.65 -7.40
C SER A 92 7.17 4.64 -6.38
N ILE A 93 6.94 3.54 -5.67
CA ILE A 93 5.95 3.48 -4.58
C ILE A 93 6.28 4.51 -3.49
N ASP A 94 7.53 4.53 -3.02
CA ASP A 94 7.97 5.46 -1.97
C ASP A 94 7.85 6.93 -2.41
N SER A 95 8.15 7.22 -3.68
CA SER A 95 8.04 8.57 -4.24
C SER A 95 6.60 9.04 -4.34
N LEU A 96 5.65 8.12 -4.56
CA LEU A 96 4.22 8.39 -4.71
C LEU A 96 3.49 8.44 -3.37
N GLN A 97 3.94 7.68 -2.39
CA GLN A 97 3.26 7.48 -1.12
C GLN A 97 2.83 8.81 -0.46
N SER A 98 1.55 8.88 -0.05
CA SER A 98 0.92 10.02 0.62
C SER A 98 0.78 11.31 -0.19
N ARG A 99 1.28 11.35 -1.43
CA ARG A 99 1.03 12.50 -2.32
C ARG A 99 -0.43 12.54 -2.69
N ALA A 100 -0.98 13.73 -2.88
CA ALA A 100 -2.36 13.92 -3.29
C ALA A 100 -2.46 14.79 -4.54
N PRO A 101 -2.00 14.29 -5.72
CA PRO A 101 -1.94 15.07 -6.95
C PRO A 101 -3.26 15.72 -7.35
N HIS A 102 -4.40 15.08 -7.08
CA HIS A 102 -5.71 15.65 -7.40
C HIS A 102 -6.00 16.94 -6.62
N PHE A 103 -5.43 17.08 -5.41
CA PHE A 103 -5.71 18.20 -4.50
C PHE A 103 -4.54 19.18 -4.33
N SER A 104 -3.37 18.89 -4.92
CA SER A 104 -2.14 19.63 -4.69
C SER A 104 -1.40 19.87 -6.00
N GLU A 105 -1.36 21.12 -6.46
CA GLU A 105 -0.57 21.54 -7.64
C GLU A 105 0.91 21.19 -7.46
N HIS A 106 1.44 21.35 -6.24
CA HIS A 106 2.81 20.97 -5.92
C HIS A 106 3.07 19.47 -6.16
N ASP A 107 2.12 18.62 -5.80
CA ASP A 107 2.23 17.19 -6.08
C ASP A 107 2.08 16.90 -7.57
N GLN A 108 1.19 17.61 -8.30
CA GLN A 108 1.11 17.45 -9.75
C GLN A 108 2.43 17.78 -10.44
N ASP A 109 3.02 18.93 -10.15
CA ASP A 109 4.30 19.37 -10.71
C ASP A 109 5.43 18.42 -10.33
N PHE A 110 5.37 17.84 -9.11
CA PHE A 110 6.31 16.81 -8.70
C PHE A 110 6.15 15.56 -9.57
N ILE A 111 4.93 15.04 -9.72
CA ILE A 111 4.65 13.84 -10.52
C ILE A 111 5.09 14.03 -11.96
N GLU A 112 4.72 15.15 -12.60
CA GLU A 112 5.08 15.45 -13.97
C GLU A 112 6.60 15.44 -14.16
N ARG A 113 7.35 16.13 -13.28
CA ARG A 113 8.82 16.14 -13.34
C ARG A 113 9.42 14.74 -13.15
N GLN A 114 8.89 13.94 -12.22
CA GLN A 114 9.39 12.58 -12.01
C GLN A 114 9.09 11.66 -13.19
N PHE A 115 7.97 11.87 -13.90
CA PHE A 115 7.66 11.14 -15.13
C PHE A 115 8.58 11.56 -16.29
N GLN A 116 8.82 12.85 -16.47
CA GLN A 116 9.76 13.39 -17.47
C GLN A 116 11.20 12.90 -17.24
N GLN A 117 11.60 12.72 -15.98
CA GLN A 117 12.94 12.23 -15.60
C GLN A 117 13.04 10.70 -15.52
N SER A 118 12.00 9.98 -15.94
CA SER A 118 11.93 8.51 -15.88
C SER A 118 12.21 7.92 -14.49
N GLN A 119 11.83 8.63 -13.42
CA GLN A 119 12.04 8.20 -12.03
C GLN A 119 10.85 7.40 -11.48
N ILE A 120 9.63 7.71 -11.92
CA ILE A 120 8.45 6.88 -11.68
C ILE A 120 8.34 5.85 -12.81
N PHE A 121 8.24 4.58 -12.43
CA PHE A 121 8.17 3.41 -13.32
C PHE A 121 9.21 3.49 -14.46
N PRO A 122 10.52 3.53 -14.15
CA PRO A 122 11.61 3.64 -15.13
C PRO A 122 11.56 2.58 -16.24
N GLN A 123 11.03 1.38 -15.94
CA GLN A 123 10.93 0.29 -16.90
C GLN A 123 9.69 0.37 -17.81
N LEU A 124 8.78 1.33 -17.57
CA LEU A 124 7.62 1.57 -18.44
C LEU A 124 8.04 2.51 -19.57
N GLU A 125 8.53 1.91 -20.66
CA GLU A 125 9.10 2.62 -21.81
C GLU A 125 8.05 3.00 -22.87
N ASP A 126 6.90 2.32 -22.92
CA ASP A 126 5.80 2.64 -23.83
C ASP A 126 5.24 4.04 -23.48
N PRO A 127 5.39 5.05 -24.37
CA PRO A 127 4.97 6.42 -24.08
C PRO A 127 3.46 6.56 -23.85
N ALA A 128 2.66 5.79 -24.58
CA ALA A 128 1.20 5.86 -24.48
C ALA A 128 0.69 5.24 -23.17
N LEU A 129 1.32 4.16 -22.71
CA LEU A 129 1.03 3.62 -21.38
C LEU A 129 1.53 4.56 -20.29
N ARG A 130 2.71 5.14 -20.47
CA ARG A 130 3.32 6.07 -19.51
C ARG A 130 2.43 7.29 -19.27
N GLU A 131 1.91 7.91 -20.33
CA GLU A 131 0.97 9.03 -20.25
C GLU A 131 -0.34 8.64 -19.54
N LYS A 132 -0.89 7.45 -19.83
CA LYS A 132 -2.11 6.96 -19.18
C LYS A 132 -1.91 6.73 -17.69
N VAL A 133 -0.78 6.13 -17.31
CA VAL A 133 -0.43 5.87 -15.90
C VAL A 133 -0.19 7.19 -15.17
N GLU A 134 0.52 8.14 -15.77
CA GLU A 134 0.71 9.48 -15.21
C GLU A 134 -0.64 10.17 -14.99
N THR A 135 -1.53 10.13 -15.98
CA THR A 135 -2.88 10.68 -15.88
C THR A 135 -3.68 10.01 -14.75
N ALA A 136 -3.60 8.69 -14.62
CA ALA A 136 -4.26 7.96 -13.55
C ALA A 136 -3.74 8.38 -12.16
N ILE A 137 -2.43 8.53 -12.00
CA ILE A 137 -1.80 9.02 -10.77
C ILE A 137 -2.24 10.45 -10.44
N ARG A 138 -2.29 11.34 -11.44
CA ARG A 138 -2.67 12.74 -11.25
C ARG A 138 -4.12 12.92 -10.78
N ARG A 139 -4.99 11.94 -11.03
CA ARG A 139 -6.39 11.92 -10.58
C ARG A 139 -6.57 11.42 -9.15
N GLN A 140 -5.52 10.90 -8.54
CA GLN A 140 -5.61 10.35 -7.20
C GLN A 140 -5.60 11.44 -6.13
N GLY A 141 -6.42 11.23 -5.10
CA GLY A 141 -6.20 11.85 -3.79
C GLY A 141 -4.91 11.29 -3.15
N PRO A 142 -4.82 11.24 -1.81
CA PRO A 142 -3.68 10.62 -1.14
C PRO A 142 -3.40 9.22 -1.69
N ILE A 143 -2.20 9.01 -2.22
CA ILE A 143 -1.79 7.70 -2.73
C ILE A 143 -1.48 6.80 -1.55
N LEU A 144 -2.34 5.80 -1.38
CA LEU A 144 -2.35 4.83 -0.31
C LEU A 144 -1.37 3.70 -0.62
N THR A 145 -0.63 3.33 0.41
CA THR A 145 0.26 2.17 0.39
C THR A 145 0.15 1.44 1.72
N LEU A 146 0.74 0.25 1.83
CA LEU A 146 0.85 -0.43 3.13
C LEU A 146 1.60 0.40 4.19
N SER A 147 2.45 1.34 3.79
CA SER A 147 3.13 2.24 4.74
C SER A 147 2.19 3.25 5.40
N ASN A 148 1.04 3.56 4.78
CA ASN A 148 0.06 4.50 5.31
C ASN A 148 -0.89 3.87 6.35
N VAL A 149 -0.88 2.53 6.49
CA VAL A 149 -1.81 1.79 7.36
C VAL A 149 -1.51 2.01 8.84
N LEU A 150 -0.30 2.43 9.21
CA LEU A 150 0.05 2.68 10.60
C LEU A 150 0.48 4.13 10.76
N PRO A 151 -0.22 4.97 11.55
CA PRO A 151 0.49 6.08 12.19
C PRO A 151 1.64 5.43 12.96
N ARG A 152 2.85 6.00 12.87
CA ARG A 152 4.01 5.53 13.63
C ARG A 152 3.54 5.20 15.05
N VAL A 153 3.50 3.91 15.39
CA VAL A 153 3.14 3.43 16.73
C VAL A 153 4.36 3.69 17.62
N THR A 154 4.64 4.96 17.81
CA THR A 154 5.51 5.50 18.83
C THR A 154 4.67 6.59 19.45
N GLU A 155 4.20 6.29 20.67
CA GLU A 155 3.40 7.13 21.55
C GLU A 155 1.87 6.96 21.43
N ASN A 156 1.36 6.25 22.44
CA ASN A 156 -0.03 6.17 22.87
C ASN A 156 -0.81 7.46 22.58
N HIS A 157 -1.99 7.33 21.94
CA HIS A 157 -3.19 8.24 21.97
C HIS A 157 -3.84 8.60 20.63
N LEU A 158 -3.49 8.02 19.48
CA LEU A 158 -4.00 8.51 18.18
C LEU A 158 -4.92 7.59 17.37
N CYS A 159 -5.75 6.76 18.01
CA CYS A 159 -6.89 6.12 17.33
C CYS A 159 -8.01 7.10 16.93
N ARG A 160 -7.92 8.40 17.26
CA ARG A 160 -8.96 9.41 16.92
C ARG A 160 -8.69 10.24 15.66
N LYS A 161 -7.58 10.04 14.93
CA LYS A 161 -7.23 10.95 13.81
C LYS A 161 -7.68 10.50 12.41
N PHE A 162 -8.19 9.28 12.23
CA PHE A 162 -8.61 8.80 10.92
C PHE A 162 -10.10 9.03 10.58
N GLU A 163 -10.91 9.54 11.53
CA GLU A 163 -12.31 9.91 11.26
C GLU A 163 -12.46 11.00 10.19
N GLY A 164 -11.41 11.78 9.89
CA GLY A 164 -11.46 12.87 8.90
C GLY A 164 -11.17 12.49 7.45
N TYR A 165 -10.69 11.27 7.16
CA TYR A 165 -10.28 10.88 5.79
C TYR A 165 -11.26 9.91 5.09
N PHE A 166 -12.20 9.32 5.82
CA PHE A 166 -13.17 8.36 5.28
C PHE A 166 -14.61 8.89 5.17
N ASP A 167 -14.85 10.18 5.42
CA ASP A 167 -16.18 10.78 5.21
C ASP A 167 -16.38 11.14 3.73
N TYR A 168 -16.49 10.11 2.87
CA TYR A 168 -17.15 10.24 1.57
C TYR A 168 -18.65 10.07 1.78
N LYS A 169 -19.27 11.07 2.41
CA LYS A 169 -20.71 11.33 2.25
C LYS A 169 -20.91 12.52 1.33
N HIS A 170 -21.71 12.27 0.29
CA HIS A 170 -22.19 13.18 -0.75
C HIS A 170 -21.24 13.46 -1.92
N VAL A 171 -21.34 12.64 -2.98
CA VAL A 171 -21.91 13.05 -4.28
C VAL A 171 -22.69 11.87 -4.85
#